data_AF-A0A350X1I1-F1
#
_entry.id   AF-A0A350X1I1-F1
#
_cell.length_a   1.000
_cell.length_b   1.000
_cell.length_c   1.000
_cell.angle_alpha   90.00
_cell.angle_beta   90.00
_cell.angle_gamma   90.00
#
_symmetry.space_group_name_H-M   'P 1'
#
loop_
_entity.id
_entity.type
_entity.pdbx_description
1 polymer ?
#
loop_
_entity_poly.entity_id
_entity_poly.type
_entity_poly.pdbx_seq_one_letter_code
_entity_poly.pdbx_strand_id
1 'polypeptide(L)'
;MIPYNEEYFNEPFVNDELVIGKWKVVGFHGYDQKGQEIDTKAFSDYRHQDIYFLPKGEGYWIFEGWTKGKLCTWAGGDEPYLLHEYELMKRDQMNYMFLTTKESDMTFVNILVQVSNLHFSVDDFAIREEVDYPFIADEDVLGEWESVGFVDKIEQFDVSDLRSDLWMYKIVFEEAGNVTRYYRGESPWCDKWTKGKLIDLKKQLVSRYEIQTIDHETYLFMEWKMGNYTYGHFPPKHYVLKKVNVGTFD
;
A
#
# COMPACT_ATOMS: atom_id res chain seq x y z
N MET A 1 -5.18 7.31 -9.51
CA MET A 1 -6.65 7.47 -9.46
C MET A 1 -7.24 6.37 -10.31
N ILE A 2 -8.25 5.68 -9.77
CA ILE A 2 -8.95 4.59 -10.43
C ILE A 2 -10.34 5.14 -10.77
N PRO A 3 -10.72 5.23 -12.06
CA PRO A 3 -12.06 5.64 -12.42
C PRO A 3 -13.07 4.59 -11.93
N TYR A 4 -14.30 5.01 -11.63
CA TYR A 4 -15.37 4.06 -11.30
C TYR A 4 -15.52 3.02 -12.42
N ASN A 5 -15.64 1.75 -12.03
CA ASN A 5 -15.79 0.63 -12.95
C ASN A 5 -17.08 -0.15 -12.64
N GLU A 6 -18.03 -0.11 -13.57
CA GLU A 6 -19.32 -0.81 -13.45
C GLU A 6 -19.17 -2.33 -13.31
N GLU A 7 -18.10 -2.91 -13.84
CA GLU A 7 -17.84 -4.37 -13.75
C GLU A 7 -17.59 -4.81 -12.31
N TYR A 8 -16.98 -3.97 -11.47
CA TYR A 8 -16.72 -4.30 -10.07
C TYR A 8 -18.01 -4.38 -9.25
N PHE A 9 -18.96 -3.51 -9.55
CA PHE A 9 -20.20 -3.37 -8.75
C PHE A 9 -21.38 -4.13 -9.35
N ASN A 10 -21.30 -4.53 -10.62
CA ASN A 10 -22.42 -5.04 -11.42
C ASN A 10 -23.64 -4.10 -11.43
N GLU A 11 -23.41 -2.79 -11.29
CA GLU A 11 -24.45 -1.76 -11.27
C GLU A 11 -23.89 -0.39 -11.67
N PRO A 12 -24.73 0.52 -12.22
CA PRO A 12 -24.31 1.88 -12.53
C PRO A 12 -23.97 2.66 -11.27
N PHE A 13 -23.06 3.63 -11.40
CA PHE A 13 -22.72 4.52 -10.30
C PHE A 13 -23.94 5.33 -9.84
N VAL A 14 -24.21 5.31 -8.53
CA VAL A 14 -25.20 6.14 -7.86
C VAL A 14 -24.48 7.01 -6.86
N ASN A 15 -24.50 8.33 -7.07
CA ASN A 15 -23.88 9.28 -6.16
C ASN A 15 -24.60 9.31 -4.80
N ASP A 16 -23.83 9.41 -3.72
CA ASP A 16 -24.31 9.78 -2.40
C ASP A 16 -23.47 10.93 -1.85
N GLU A 17 -23.98 12.15 -1.97
CA GLU A 17 -23.27 13.37 -1.59
C GLU A 17 -22.90 13.41 -0.11
N LEU A 18 -23.66 12.73 0.75
CA LEU A 18 -23.38 12.68 2.19
C LEU A 18 -22.15 11.84 2.53
N VAL A 19 -21.78 10.93 1.63
CA VAL A 19 -20.64 10.02 1.79
C VAL A 19 -19.33 10.70 1.40
N ILE A 20 -19.35 11.65 0.47
CA ILE A 20 -18.12 12.29 -0.02
C ILE A 20 -17.35 12.97 1.12
N GLY A 21 -16.02 12.77 1.12
CA GLY A 21 -15.12 13.38 2.07
C GLY A 21 -14.31 12.37 2.88
N LYS A 22 -13.84 12.80 4.05
CA LYS A 22 -12.91 12.03 4.90
C LYS A 22 -13.65 11.42 6.08
N TRP A 23 -13.42 10.13 6.29
CA TRP A 23 -14.00 9.32 7.36
C TRP A 23 -12.92 8.71 8.22
N LYS A 24 -13.09 8.78 9.54
CA LYS A 24 -12.16 8.21 10.52
C LYS A 24 -12.81 7.05 11.24
N VAL A 25 -12.12 5.92 11.33
CA VAL A 25 -12.57 4.76 12.13
C VAL A 25 -12.52 5.11 13.62
N VAL A 26 -13.64 4.91 14.31
CA VAL A 26 -13.82 5.21 15.75
C VAL A 26 -14.29 4.00 16.56
N GLY A 27 -14.70 2.92 15.91
CA GLY A 27 -15.15 1.71 16.57
C GLY A 27 -15.11 0.51 15.63
N PHE A 28 -15.13 -0.67 16.23
CA PHE A 28 -14.99 -1.93 15.51
C PHE A 28 -15.64 -3.07 16.29
N HIS A 29 -16.55 -3.79 15.65
CA HIS A 29 -17.18 -4.98 16.21
C HIS A 29 -17.02 -6.15 15.25
N GLY A 30 -16.81 -7.35 15.79
CA GLY A 30 -16.71 -8.59 15.01
C GLY A 30 -17.75 -9.58 15.48
N TYR A 31 -18.28 -10.36 14.55
CA TYR A 31 -19.28 -11.39 14.80
C TYR A 31 -18.90 -12.68 14.06
N ASP A 32 -19.12 -13.82 14.70
CA ASP A 32 -19.03 -15.12 14.03
C ASP A 32 -20.25 -15.39 13.14
N GLN A 33 -20.24 -16.51 12.42
CA GLN A 33 -21.36 -16.97 11.56
C GLN A 33 -22.70 -17.17 12.31
N LYS A 34 -22.70 -17.23 13.63
CA LYS A 34 -23.91 -17.34 14.48
C LYS A 34 -24.34 -15.99 15.04
N GLY A 35 -23.65 -14.91 14.70
CA GLY A 35 -23.89 -13.56 15.21
C GLY A 35 -23.39 -13.33 16.63
N GLN A 36 -22.50 -14.19 17.14
CA GLN A 36 -21.88 -13.98 18.46
C GLN A 36 -20.70 -13.03 18.33
N GLU A 37 -20.66 -12.01 19.19
CA GLU A 37 -19.56 -11.06 19.23
C GLU A 37 -18.25 -11.79 19.57
N ILE A 38 -17.19 -11.51 18.81
CA ILE A 38 -15.86 -12.09 19.00
C ILE A 38 -14.89 -11.06 19.58
N ASP A 39 -13.85 -11.52 20.28
CA ASP A 39 -12.79 -10.63 20.75
C ASP A 39 -11.99 -10.11 19.56
N THR A 40 -12.11 -8.82 19.31
CA THR A 40 -11.49 -8.14 18.17
C THR A 40 -10.08 -7.62 18.45
N LYS A 41 -9.53 -7.83 19.66
CA LYS A 41 -8.19 -7.32 20.02
C LYS A 41 -7.06 -7.83 19.14
N ALA A 42 -7.17 -9.05 18.60
CA ALA A 42 -6.16 -9.61 17.70
C ALA A 42 -6.20 -8.99 16.28
N PHE A 43 -7.23 -8.19 15.99
CA PHE A 43 -7.57 -7.73 14.65
C PHE A 43 -7.37 -6.22 14.46
N SER A 44 -6.94 -5.51 15.51
CA SER A 44 -6.94 -4.04 15.56
C SER A 44 -5.89 -3.38 14.67
N ASP A 45 -4.75 -4.02 14.39
CA ASP A 45 -3.55 -3.25 14.02
C ASP A 45 -3.56 -2.69 12.59
N TYR A 46 -4.38 -3.23 11.69
CA TYR A 46 -4.41 -2.83 10.27
C TYR A 46 -5.64 -2.00 9.85
N ARG A 47 -6.63 -1.79 10.74
CA ARG A 47 -7.95 -1.26 10.38
C ARG A 47 -8.22 0.20 10.78
N HIS A 48 -7.22 0.92 11.28
CA HIS A 48 -7.36 2.29 11.80
C HIS A 48 -7.23 3.39 10.73
N GLN A 49 -7.62 3.11 9.50
CA GLN A 49 -7.29 3.98 8.38
C GLN A 49 -8.39 4.98 8.10
N ASP A 50 -7.99 6.21 7.82
CA ASP A 50 -8.91 7.19 7.29
C ASP A 50 -9.31 6.78 5.86
N ILE A 51 -10.61 6.80 5.57
CA ILE A 51 -11.15 6.49 4.25
C ILE A 51 -11.63 7.78 3.61
N TYR A 52 -11.25 7.99 2.34
CA TYR A 52 -11.67 9.14 1.54
C TYR A 52 -12.66 8.65 0.48
N PHE A 53 -13.92 9.04 0.58
CA PHE A 53 -14.86 8.78 -0.50
C PHE A 53 -14.76 9.93 -1.50
N LEU A 54 -14.11 9.67 -2.63
CA LEU A 54 -13.84 10.67 -3.65
C LEU A 54 -15.06 10.91 -4.55
N PRO A 55 -15.23 12.09 -5.15
CA PRO A 55 -16.32 12.36 -6.08
C PRO A 55 -16.42 11.33 -7.21
N LYS A 56 -17.64 11.12 -7.73
CA LYS A 56 -17.93 10.25 -8.89
C LYS A 56 -17.57 8.76 -8.70
N GLY A 57 -17.43 8.31 -7.46
CA GLY A 57 -17.07 6.91 -7.19
C GLY A 57 -15.61 6.59 -7.46
N GLU A 58 -14.75 7.60 -7.60
CA GLU A 58 -13.31 7.42 -7.88
C GLU A 58 -12.63 6.63 -6.76
N GLY A 59 -11.78 5.69 -7.16
CA GLY A 59 -10.98 4.84 -6.29
C GLY A 59 -9.52 5.30 -6.18
N TYR A 60 -8.85 4.79 -5.16
CA TYR A 60 -7.43 4.94 -4.90
C TYR A 60 -6.93 3.79 -4.03
N TRP A 61 -5.66 3.43 -4.20
CA TRP A 61 -5.01 2.39 -3.39
C TRP A 61 -5.77 1.05 -3.44
N ILE A 62 -6.17 0.50 -2.29
CA ILE A 62 -7.00 -0.71 -2.21
C ILE A 62 -8.49 -0.42 -2.34
N PHE A 63 -8.91 0.85 -2.35
CA PHE A 63 -10.31 1.25 -2.50
C PHE A 63 -10.59 1.48 -3.98
N GLU A 64 -11.08 0.44 -4.66
CA GLU A 64 -11.27 0.42 -6.13
C GLU A 64 -12.40 1.34 -6.61
N GLY A 65 -13.21 1.84 -5.67
CA GLY A 65 -14.24 2.82 -5.92
C GLY A 65 -15.41 2.62 -4.97
N TRP A 66 -16.48 3.37 -5.18
CA TRP A 66 -17.71 3.24 -4.41
C TRP A 66 -18.93 3.64 -5.22
N THR A 67 -20.09 3.20 -4.76
CA THR A 67 -21.41 3.66 -5.18
C THR A 67 -22.29 3.74 -3.93
N LYS A 68 -23.49 4.30 -4.03
CA LYS A 68 -24.38 4.45 -2.87
C LYS A 68 -24.61 3.09 -2.17
N GLY A 69 -24.20 3.03 -0.90
CA GLY A 69 -24.33 1.85 -0.04
C GLY A 69 -23.24 0.78 -0.20
N LYS A 70 -22.28 0.94 -1.14
CA LYS A 70 -21.22 -0.06 -1.37
C LYS A 70 -19.83 0.56 -1.58
N LEU A 71 -18.82 -0.09 -1.02
CA LEU A 71 -17.39 0.20 -1.22
C LEU A 71 -16.75 -1.04 -1.83
N CYS A 72 -16.00 -0.88 -2.93
CA CYS A 72 -15.20 -1.96 -3.50
C CYS A 72 -13.76 -1.87 -3.01
N THR A 73 -13.17 -3.00 -2.64
CA THR A 73 -11.74 -3.09 -2.32
C THR A 73 -11.04 -4.21 -3.05
N TRP A 74 -9.75 -4.04 -3.34
CA TRP A 74 -8.89 -5.07 -3.89
C TRP A 74 -7.49 -4.99 -3.27
N ALA A 75 -6.96 -6.13 -2.83
CA ALA A 75 -5.65 -6.21 -2.18
C ALA A 75 -4.48 -6.37 -3.17
N GLY A 76 -4.76 -6.48 -4.47
CA GLY A 76 -3.76 -6.72 -5.51
C GLY A 76 -3.54 -8.21 -5.83
N GLY A 77 -2.76 -8.48 -6.88
CA GLY A 77 -2.40 -9.84 -7.29
C GLY A 77 -3.59 -10.67 -7.78
N ASP A 78 -3.68 -11.91 -7.32
CA ASP A 78 -4.76 -12.85 -7.70
C ASP A 78 -5.96 -12.79 -6.75
N GLU A 79 -5.98 -11.85 -5.80
CA GLU A 79 -7.09 -11.69 -4.86
C GLU A 79 -8.36 -11.18 -5.56
N PRO A 80 -9.55 -11.65 -5.16
CA PRO A 80 -10.79 -11.15 -5.72
C PRO A 80 -11.10 -9.72 -5.25
N TYR A 81 -11.87 -9.00 -6.07
CA TYR A 81 -12.52 -7.76 -5.63
C TYR A 81 -13.57 -8.08 -4.57
N LEU A 82 -13.62 -7.28 -3.50
CA LEU A 82 -14.55 -7.45 -2.40
C LEU A 82 -15.49 -6.25 -2.34
N LEU A 83 -16.79 -6.53 -2.31
CA LEU A 83 -17.83 -5.53 -2.13
C LEU A 83 -18.29 -5.51 -0.67
N HIS A 84 -18.14 -4.36 -0.04
CA HIS A 84 -18.54 -4.11 1.34
C HIS A 84 -19.75 -3.19 1.36
N GLU A 85 -20.74 -3.53 2.18
CA GLU A 85 -21.94 -2.71 2.34
C GLU A 85 -21.70 -1.66 3.43
N TYR A 86 -22.23 -0.47 3.25
CA TYR A 86 -22.24 0.55 4.29
C TYR A 86 -23.61 1.19 4.48
N GLU A 87 -23.88 1.57 5.72
CA GLU A 87 -25.05 2.34 6.10
C GLU A 87 -24.64 3.66 6.76
N LEU A 88 -25.41 4.72 6.52
CA LEU A 88 -25.19 6.03 7.13
C LEU A 88 -26.18 6.28 8.26
N MET A 89 -25.69 6.88 9.35
CA MET A 89 -26.51 7.33 10.47
C MET A 89 -26.10 8.73 10.89
N LYS A 90 -27.09 9.61 11.09
CA LYS A 90 -26.84 10.93 11.67
C LYS A 90 -27.18 10.93 13.16
N ARG A 91 -26.24 11.34 14.00
CA ARG A 91 -26.43 11.46 15.46
C ARG A 91 -25.61 12.62 15.99
N ASP A 92 -26.20 13.44 16.85
CA ASP A 92 -25.52 14.56 17.53
C ASP A 92 -24.77 15.49 16.55
N GLN A 93 -25.41 15.81 15.42
CA GLN A 93 -24.86 16.59 14.29
C GLN A 93 -23.67 15.95 13.54
N MET A 94 -23.24 14.76 13.93
CA MET A 94 -22.21 13.99 13.24
C MET A 94 -22.84 12.95 12.30
N ASN A 95 -22.16 12.69 11.19
CA ASN A 95 -22.49 11.59 10.30
C ASN A 95 -21.58 10.41 10.66
N TYR A 96 -22.20 9.24 10.81
CA TYR A 96 -21.56 7.96 11.06
C TYR A 96 -21.79 7.04 9.88
N MET A 97 -20.80 6.19 9.61
CA MET A 97 -20.87 5.12 8.63
C MET A 97 -20.61 3.80 9.34
N PHE A 98 -21.45 2.81 9.06
CA PHE A 98 -21.27 1.43 9.50
C PHE A 98 -20.87 0.62 8.27
N LEU A 99 -19.57 0.36 8.11
CA LEU A 99 -19.01 -0.38 7.00
C LEU A 99 -18.87 -1.86 7.38
N THR A 100 -19.65 -2.70 6.73
CA THR A 100 -19.69 -4.15 6.97
C THR A 100 -18.75 -4.87 6.02
N THR A 101 -17.74 -5.54 6.56
CA THR A 101 -16.81 -6.39 5.81
C THR A 101 -16.98 -7.84 6.20
N LYS A 102 -16.67 -8.76 5.28
CA LYS A 102 -16.67 -10.21 5.54
C LYS A 102 -15.29 -10.77 5.30
N GLU A 103 -14.76 -11.50 6.28
CA GLU A 103 -13.50 -12.24 6.15
C GLU A 103 -13.77 -13.67 6.59
N SER A 104 -13.68 -14.62 5.64
CA SER A 104 -14.05 -16.02 5.87
C SER A 104 -15.46 -16.14 6.47
N ASP A 105 -15.59 -16.79 7.63
CA ASP A 105 -16.87 -17.00 8.33
C ASP A 105 -17.20 -15.88 9.35
N MET A 106 -16.46 -14.77 9.30
CA MET A 106 -16.61 -13.65 10.23
C MET A 106 -17.15 -12.42 9.52
N THR A 107 -17.99 -11.69 10.24
CA THR A 107 -18.51 -10.38 9.81
C THR A 107 -17.95 -9.30 10.73
N PHE A 108 -17.46 -8.22 10.15
CA PHE A 108 -16.94 -7.09 10.90
C PHE A 108 -17.69 -5.82 10.53
N VAL A 109 -17.93 -4.98 11.53
CA VAL A 109 -18.56 -3.66 11.37
C VAL A 109 -17.57 -2.61 11.84
N ASN A 110 -17.05 -1.85 10.90
CA ASN A 110 -16.25 -0.67 11.17
C ASN A 110 -17.20 0.51 11.37
N ILE A 111 -17.05 1.22 12.48
CA ILE A 111 -17.81 2.44 12.78
C ILE A 111 -16.89 3.61 12.44
N LEU A 112 -17.28 4.40 11.45
CA LEU A 112 -16.56 5.59 11.03
C LEU A 112 -17.36 6.85 11.35
N VAL A 113 -16.66 7.94 11.63
CA VAL A 113 -17.24 9.27 11.75
C VAL A 113 -16.72 10.15 10.62
N GLN A 114 -17.60 10.94 10.00
CA GLN A 114 -17.20 11.89 8.98
C GLN A 114 -16.48 13.07 9.66
N VAL A 115 -15.23 13.29 9.29
CA VAL A 115 -14.39 14.38 9.82
C VAL A 115 -14.24 15.54 8.83
N SER A 116 -14.58 15.31 7.56
CA SER A 116 -14.67 16.33 6.52
C SER A 116 -15.63 15.90 5.43
N ASN A 117 -16.36 16.85 4.85
CA ASN A 117 -17.25 16.68 3.70
C ASN A 117 -16.73 17.40 2.44
N LEU A 118 -15.44 17.76 2.43
CA LEU A 118 -14.82 18.37 1.25
C LEU A 118 -14.66 17.35 0.12
N HIS A 119 -14.71 17.85 -1.11
CA HIS A 119 -14.46 17.06 -2.32
C HIS A 119 -12.96 16.96 -2.54
N PHE A 120 -12.35 15.93 -1.95
CA PHE A 120 -10.93 15.66 -2.14
C PHE A 120 -10.66 14.97 -3.48
N SER A 121 -9.46 15.20 -3.98
CA SER A 121 -8.76 14.38 -4.97
C SER A 121 -7.64 13.60 -4.29
N VAL A 122 -7.06 12.63 -4.98
CA VAL A 122 -5.90 11.87 -4.47
C VAL A 122 -4.73 12.79 -4.12
N ASP A 123 -4.51 13.86 -4.90
CA ASP A 123 -3.38 14.77 -4.69
C ASP A 123 -3.51 15.62 -3.41
N ASP A 124 -4.70 15.73 -2.83
CA ASP A 124 -4.92 16.49 -1.59
C ASP A 124 -4.42 15.77 -0.33
N PHE A 125 -4.23 14.45 -0.38
CA PHE A 125 -3.85 13.65 0.79
C PHE A 125 -2.71 12.65 0.53
N ALA A 126 -2.46 12.26 -0.71
CA ALA A 126 -1.35 11.36 -1.02
C ALA A 126 -0.01 11.98 -0.61
N ILE A 127 0.85 11.20 0.03
CA ILE A 127 2.21 11.64 0.33
C ILE A 127 2.97 11.88 -0.99
N ARG A 128 3.55 13.06 -1.12
CA ARG A 128 4.49 13.45 -2.18
C ARG A 128 5.77 13.95 -1.51
N GLU A 129 6.91 13.56 -2.05
CA GLU A 129 8.23 13.94 -1.54
C GLU A 129 8.95 14.80 -2.58
N GLU A 130 9.93 15.58 -2.13
CA GLU A 130 10.87 16.26 -3.03
C GLU A 130 11.66 15.20 -3.79
N VAL A 131 11.77 15.34 -5.12
CA VAL A 131 12.42 14.37 -6.02
C VAL A 131 13.54 14.98 -6.87
N ASP A 132 13.71 16.30 -6.84
CA ASP A 132 14.80 16.98 -7.54
C ASP A 132 16.10 16.87 -6.73
N TYR A 133 16.82 15.76 -6.94
CA TYR A 133 18.15 15.55 -6.36
C TYR A 133 19.23 15.57 -7.43
N PRO A 134 20.41 16.16 -7.15
CA PRO A 134 21.56 16.01 -8.02
C PRO A 134 22.02 14.54 -8.00
N PHE A 135 22.46 14.06 -9.15
CA PHE A 135 23.02 12.71 -9.24
C PHE A 135 24.41 12.65 -8.59
N ILE A 136 24.49 11.86 -7.53
CA ILE A 136 25.70 11.37 -6.89
C ILE A 136 25.81 9.86 -7.17
N ALA A 137 26.94 9.45 -7.76
CA ALA A 137 27.23 8.05 -8.04
C ALA A 137 27.50 7.24 -6.77
N ASP A 138 27.23 5.94 -6.83
CA ASP A 138 27.50 4.97 -5.76
C ASP A 138 27.89 3.64 -6.40
N GLU A 139 29.19 3.33 -6.44
CA GLU A 139 29.68 2.12 -7.12
C GLU A 139 29.18 0.84 -6.42
N ASP A 140 28.97 0.91 -5.10
CA ASP A 140 28.53 -0.21 -4.27
C ASP A 140 27.12 -0.69 -4.63
N VAL A 141 26.24 0.20 -5.13
CA VAL A 141 24.85 -0.13 -5.46
C VAL A 141 24.71 -0.76 -6.85
N LEU A 142 25.69 -0.55 -7.74
CA LEU A 142 25.60 -0.98 -9.13
C LEU A 142 25.45 -2.49 -9.27
N GLY A 143 24.68 -2.89 -10.28
CA GLY A 143 24.44 -4.27 -10.65
C GLY A 143 23.06 -4.79 -10.23
N GLU A 144 22.95 -6.11 -10.25
CA GLU A 144 21.71 -6.84 -9.99
C GLU A 144 21.62 -7.25 -8.51
N TRP A 145 20.41 -7.11 -7.96
CA TRP A 145 20.08 -7.56 -6.62
C TRP A 145 18.76 -8.33 -6.62
N GLU A 146 18.75 -9.44 -5.88
CA GLU A 146 17.58 -10.31 -5.73
C GLU A 146 16.94 -10.11 -4.37
N SER A 147 15.62 -10.02 -4.31
CA SER A 147 14.91 -9.87 -3.05
C SER A 147 14.94 -11.17 -2.25
N VAL A 148 15.39 -11.08 -1.00
CA VAL A 148 15.58 -12.21 -0.08
C VAL A 148 14.86 -12.04 1.26
N GLY A 149 14.27 -10.87 1.52
CA GLY A 149 13.52 -10.61 2.74
C GLY A 149 12.58 -9.40 2.62
N PHE A 150 11.61 -9.35 3.51
CA PHE A 150 10.72 -8.19 3.67
C PHE A 150 10.39 -8.01 5.16
N VAL A 151 10.89 -6.94 5.76
CA VAL A 151 10.90 -6.73 7.22
C VAL A 151 10.31 -5.37 7.58
N ASP A 152 9.74 -5.22 8.78
CA ASP A 152 9.23 -3.92 9.21
C ASP A 152 10.39 -2.98 9.55
N LYS A 153 11.44 -3.51 10.20
CA LYS A 153 12.67 -2.79 10.51
C LYS A 153 13.90 -3.60 10.09
N ILE A 154 14.96 -2.92 9.69
CA ILE A 154 16.20 -3.55 9.20
C ILE A 154 16.81 -4.52 10.22
N GLU A 155 16.68 -4.25 11.52
CA GLU A 155 17.27 -5.07 12.59
C GLU A 155 16.54 -6.40 12.80
N GLN A 156 15.38 -6.60 12.16
CA GLN A 156 14.61 -7.84 12.20
C GLN A 156 15.05 -8.84 11.12
N PHE A 157 15.95 -8.45 10.22
CA PHE A 157 16.42 -9.34 9.17
C PHE A 157 17.25 -10.49 9.74
N ASP A 158 16.87 -11.71 9.38
CA ASP A 158 17.54 -12.95 9.76
C ASP A 158 17.96 -13.69 8.49
N VAL A 159 19.27 -13.90 8.33
CA VAL A 159 19.85 -14.61 7.19
C VAL A 159 19.43 -16.08 7.11
N SER A 160 18.88 -16.65 8.19
CA SER A 160 18.35 -18.01 8.22
C SER A 160 16.89 -18.11 7.75
N ASP A 161 16.18 -16.99 7.58
CA ASP A 161 14.78 -16.90 7.11
C ASP A 161 14.68 -16.14 5.78
N LEU A 162 15.36 -16.64 4.74
CA LEU A 162 15.31 -16.04 3.41
C LEU A 162 14.03 -16.42 2.65
N ARG A 163 13.50 -15.47 1.88
CA ARG A 163 12.30 -15.64 1.06
C ARG A 163 12.59 -15.42 -0.40
N SER A 164 12.00 -16.22 -1.28
CA SER A 164 12.17 -16.11 -2.75
C SER A 164 10.89 -15.71 -3.49
N ASP A 165 9.73 -15.83 -2.85
CA ASP A 165 8.40 -15.61 -3.39
C ASP A 165 7.90 -14.17 -3.22
N LEU A 166 8.83 -13.23 -3.04
CA LEU A 166 8.52 -11.82 -2.89
C LEU A 166 7.98 -11.19 -4.18
N TRP A 167 7.01 -10.27 -4.03
CA TRP A 167 6.33 -9.63 -5.15
C TRP A 167 7.28 -8.82 -6.03
N MET A 168 8.02 -7.88 -5.44
CA MET A 168 9.26 -7.37 -6.05
C MET A 168 10.33 -8.43 -5.82
N TYR A 169 10.87 -8.99 -6.90
CA TYR A 169 11.84 -10.08 -6.79
C TYR A 169 13.25 -9.65 -7.22
N LYS A 170 13.37 -8.56 -7.98
CA LYS A 170 14.65 -8.08 -8.50
C LYS A 170 14.69 -6.57 -8.68
N ILE A 171 15.87 -6.00 -8.50
CA ILE A 171 16.21 -4.63 -8.90
C ILE A 171 17.58 -4.61 -9.60
N VAL A 172 17.73 -3.75 -10.60
CA VAL A 172 19.00 -3.54 -11.30
C VAL A 172 19.32 -2.06 -11.28
N PHE A 173 20.44 -1.71 -10.64
CA PHE A 173 20.98 -0.34 -10.64
C PHE A 173 22.03 -0.22 -11.74
N GLU A 174 21.81 0.72 -12.66
CA GLU A 174 22.68 0.99 -13.78
C GLU A 174 23.41 2.33 -13.60
N GLU A 175 24.45 2.55 -14.39
CA GLU A 175 25.16 3.82 -14.43
C GLU A 175 24.24 5.00 -14.80
N ALA A 176 24.71 6.22 -14.52
CA ALA A 176 24.00 7.47 -14.78
C ALA A 176 22.61 7.58 -14.11
N GLY A 177 22.42 6.87 -13.01
CA GLY A 177 21.25 7.01 -12.14
C GLY A 177 19.99 6.32 -12.65
N ASN A 178 20.10 5.33 -13.54
CA ASN A 178 18.94 4.53 -13.98
C ASN A 178 18.76 3.30 -13.10
N VAL A 179 17.52 2.98 -12.74
CA VAL A 179 17.19 1.77 -11.97
C VAL A 179 15.94 1.13 -12.54
N THR A 180 15.93 -0.20 -12.59
CA THR A 180 14.78 -0.98 -13.02
C THR A 180 14.36 -1.96 -11.93
N ARG A 181 13.09 -1.88 -11.51
CA ARG A 181 12.47 -2.79 -10.53
C ARG A 181 11.59 -3.82 -11.25
N TYR A 182 11.66 -5.08 -10.82
CA TYR A 182 10.90 -6.18 -11.43
C TYR A 182 9.93 -6.77 -10.41
N TYR A 183 8.67 -6.89 -10.83
CA TYR A 183 7.58 -7.44 -10.04
C TYR A 183 7.00 -8.68 -10.71
N ARG A 184 6.50 -9.62 -9.91
CA ARG A 184 5.83 -10.82 -10.43
C ARG A 184 4.52 -10.42 -11.11
N GLY A 185 4.33 -10.84 -12.36
CA GLY A 185 3.11 -10.58 -13.11
C GLY A 185 2.97 -9.17 -13.67
N GLU A 186 3.95 -8.27 -13.49
CA GLU A 186 3.89 -6.90 -14.00
C GLU A 186 5.04 -6.57 -14.95
N SER A 187 4.86 -5.50 -15.72
CA SER A 187 5.95 -4.93 -16.51
C SER A 187 7.01 -4.30 -15.61
N PRO A 188 8.31 -4.33 -16.00
CA PRO A 188 9.36 -3.68 -15.24
C PRO A 188 9.08 -2.19 -15.04
N TRP A 189 9.46 -1.67 -13.88
CA TRP A 189 9.29 -0.27 -13.51
C TRP A 189 10.63 0.45 -13.52
N CYS A 190 10.80 1.38 -14.46
CA CYS A 190 12.01 2.15 -14.64
C CYS A 190 11.93 3.50 -13.92
N ASP A 191 12.97 3.84 -13.16
CA ASP A 191 13.05 5.01 -12.28
C ASP A 191 14.47 5.59 -12.24
N LYS A 192 14.70 6.52 -11.30
CA LYS A 192 16.00 7.12 -11.03
C LYS A 192 16.58 6.72 -9.68
N TRP A 193 17.89 6.80 -9.55
CA TRP A 193 18.57 6.66 -8.27
C TRP A 193 19.72 7.67 -8.13
N THR A 194 20.08 7.93 -6.88
CA THR A 194 21.33 8.57 -6.48
C THR A 194 21.81 7.93 -5.19
N LYS A 195 23.05 8.18 -4.76
CA LYS A 195 23.62 7.59 -3.54
C LYS A 195 22.64 7.63 -2.34
N GLY A 196 22.30 6.45 -1.84
CA GLY A 196 21.38 6.20 -0.73
C GLY A 196 19.89 6.42 -1.02
N LYS A 197 19.47 6.66 -2.27
CA LYS A 197 18.07 6.94 -2.65
C LYS A 197 17.67 6.31 -3.98
N LEU A 198 16.49 5.69 -4.01
CA LEU A 198 15.71 5.40 -5.20
C LEU A 198 14.57 6.41 -5.31
N ILE A 199 14.36 6.96 -6.50
CA ILE A 199 13.43 8.05 -6.79
C ILE A 199 12.38 7.56 -7.78
N ASP A 200 11.15 7.39 -7.29
CA ASP A 200 9.98 7.10 -8.12
C ASP A 200 9.41 8.41 -8.66
N LEU A 201 9.75 8.75 -9.90
CA LEU A 201 9.37 10.03 -10.51
C LEU A 201 7.86 10.12 -10.77
N LYS A 202 7.22 8.99 -11.06
CA LYS A 202 5.79 8.93 -11.38
C LYS A 202 4.93 9.10 -10.13
N LYS A 203 5.35 8.51 -9.01
CA LYS A 203 4.67 8.65 -7.72
C LYS A 203 5.19 9.82 -6.88
N GLN A 204 6.31 10.43 -7.27
CA GLN A 204 7.02 11.46 -6.51
C GLN A 204 7.35 10.98 -5.08
N LEU A 205 8.01 9.83 -4.99
CA LEU A 205 8.43 9.22 -3.73
C LEU A 205 9.92 8.91 -3.77
N VAL A 206 10.54 8.89 -2.60
CA VAL A 206 11.98 8.68 -2.42
C VAL A 206 12.18 7.57 -1.40
N SER A 207 12.54 6.39 -1.87
CA SER A 207 12.92 5.26 -1.02
C SER A 207 14.40 5.37 -0.65
N ARG A 208 14.72 5.45 0.65
CA ARG A 208 16.10 5.34 1.09
C ARG A 208 16.59 3.90 0.97
N TYR A 209 17.88 3.75 0.69
CA TYR A 209 18.54 2.46 0.80
C TYR A 209 19.85 2.58 1.57
N GLU A 210 20.24 1.47 2.18
CA GLU A 210 21.54 1.26 2.81
C GLU A 210 22.10 -0.11 2.43
N ILE A 211 23.42 -0.21 2.36
CA ILE A 211 24.13 -1.44 2.00
C ILE A 211 24.90 -1.92 3.22
N GLN A 212 24.76 -3.19 3.56
CA GLN A 212 25.47 -3.83 4.67
C GLN A 212 26.09 -5.15 4.23
N THR A 213 27.23 -5.52 4.82
CA THR A 213 27.80 -6.85 4.67
C THR A 213 27.49 -7.68 5.92
N ILE A 214 26.83 -8.82 5.74
CA ILE A 214 26.44 -9.76 6.81
C ILE A 214 26.93 -11.14 6.37
N ASP A 215 27.68 -11.83 7.21
CA ASP A 215 28.23 -13.16 6.93
C ASP A 215 28.90 -13.30 5.56
N HIS A 216 29.73 -12.30 5.21
CA HIS A 216 30.47 -12.18 3.93
C HIS A 216 29.61 -11.95 2.68
N GLU A 217 28.30 -11.79 2.84
CA GLU A 217 27.37 -11.49 1.76
C GLU A 217 26.94 -10.01 1.83
N THR A 218 26.68 -9.41 0.67
CA THR A 218 26.29 -7.99 0.58
C THR A 218 24.78 -7.89 0.40
N TYR A 219 24.15 -7.11 1.28
CA TYR A 219 22.71 -6.88 1.31
C TYR A 219 22.40 -5.40 1.14
N LEU A 220 21.30 -5.11 0.45
CA LEU A 220 20.71 -3.80 0.29
C LEU A 220 19.35 -3.79 0.99
N PHE A 221 19.21 -2.90 1.97
CA PHE A 221 17.95 -2.66 2.67
C PHE A 221 17.33 -1.41 2.05
N MET A 222 16.13 -1.54 1.49
CA MET A 222 15.46 -0.44 0.79
C MET A 222 14.07 -0.22 1.36
N GLU A 223 13.75 1.03 1.70
CA GLU A 223 12.40 1.44 2.07
C GLU A 223 11.40 1.09 0.96
N TRP A 224 10.33 0.40 1.33
CA TRP A 224 9.22 0.11 0.46
C TRP A 224 8.10 1.13 0.65
N LYS A 225 8.12 2.15 -0.22
CA LYS A 225 7.12 3.21 -0.25
C LYS A 225 6.12 2.97 -1.39
N MET A 226 5.03 2.29 -1.07
CA MET A 226 3.87 2.10 -1.95
C MET A 226 2.59 2.55 -1.25
N GLY A 227 1.43 2.06 -1.67
CA GLY A 227 0.13 2.56 -1.24
C GLY A 227 -0.08 2.63 0.28
N ASN A 228 0.49 1.70 1.06
CA ASN A 228 0.45 1.78 2.53
C ASN A 228 1.13 3.06 3.05
N TYR A 229 2.27 3.44 2.47
CA TYR A 229 2.96 4.69 2.80
C TYR A 229 2.20 5.88 2.21
N THR A 230 1.95 5.85 0.89
CA THR A 230 1.41 6.98 0.14
C THR A 230 0.00 7.39 0.58
N TYR A 231 -0.86 6.42 0.86
CA TYR A 231 -2.30 6.65 1.12
C TYR A 231 -2.70 6.23 2.53
N GLY A 232 -2.09 5.16 3.05
CA GLY A 232 -2.34 4.69 4.42
C GLY A 232 -1.53 5.44 5.49
N HIS A 233 -0.56 6.27 5.09
CA HIS A 233 0.35 7.01 5.98
C HIS A 233 1.10 6.12 6.99
N PHE A 234 1.30 4.84 6.67
CA PHE A 234 2.11 3.93 7.48
C PHE A 234 3.60 4.18 7.24
N PRO A 235 4.47 3.96 8.25
CA PRO A 235 5.91 3.93 8.01
C PRO A 235 6.25 2.86 6.96
N PRO A 236 7.27 3.11 6.11
CA PRO A 236 7.67 2.13 5.12
C PRO A 236 8.26 0.89 5.81
N LYS A 237 7.93 -0.27 5.27
CA LYS A 237 8.65 -1.53 5.52
C LYS A 237 9.91 -1.56 4.64
N HIS A 238 10.71 -2.61 4.71
CA HIS A 238 11.96 -2.72 3.97
C HIS A 238 12.00 -4.00 3.16
N TYR A 239 12.31 -3.87 1.87
CA TYR A 239 12.83 -4.99 1.11
C TYR A 239 14.30 -5.19 1.48
N VAL A 240 14.69 -6.45 1.68
CA VAL A 240 16.08 -6.86 1.83
C VAL A 240 16.46 -7.59 0.57
N LEU A 241 17.52 -7.14 -0.09
CA LEU A 241 18.00 -7.70 -1.34
C LEU A 241 19.45 -8.15 -1.21
N LYS A 242 19.79 -9.30 -1.76
CA LYS A 242 21.16 -9.81 -1.82
C LYS A 242 21.78 -9.44 -3.16
N LYS A 243 23.04 -8.99 -3.15
CA LYS A 243 23.77 -8.67 -4.38
C LYS A 243 24.01 -9.96 -5.18
N VAL A 244 23.73 -9.93 -6.49
CA VAL A 244 24.03 -11.04 -7.38
C VAL A 244 25.49 -10.91 -7.80
N ASN A 245 26.33 -11.80 -7.28
CA ASN A 245 27.70 -11.90 -7.75
C ASN A 245 27.69 -12.54 -9.13
N VAL A 246 28.02 -11.77 -10.17
CA VAL A 246 28.37 -12.34 -11.48
C VAL A 246 29.70 -13.06 -11.26
N GLY A 247 29.66 -14.39 -11.22
CA GLY A 247 30.88 -15.18 -11.17
C GLY A 247 31.78 -14.77 -12.33
N THR A 248 32.98 -14.31 -12.02
CA THR A 248 34.05 -14.27 -13.01
C THR A 248 34.27 -15.72 -13.44
N PHE A 249 33.87 -16.04 -14.66
CA PHE A 249 34.38 -17.24 -15.30
C PHE A 249 35.86 -16.98 -15.55
N ASP A 250 36.70 -17.49 -14.65
CA ASP A 250 38.15 -17.60 -14.83
C ASP A 250 38.49 -18.56 -15.98
#